data_AF-A0A1E5LJB5-F1
#
_entry.id   AF-A0A1E5LJB5-F1
#
_cell.length_a   1.000
_cell.length_b   1.000
_cell.length_c   1.000
_cell.angle_alpha   90.00
_cell.angle_beta   90.00
_cell.angle_gamma   90.00
#
_symmetry.space_group_name_H-M   'P 1'
#
loop_
_entity.id
_entity.type
_entity.pdbx_description
1 polymer ?
#
loop_
_entity_poly.entity_id
_entity_poly.type
_entity_poly.pdbx_seq_one_letter_code
_entity_poly.pdbx_strand_id
1 'polypeptide(L)'
;MRRSKKKFIFFSTVLVVIVSWALLRTLMYDLDQTELANIVEDLPFEVKTPTKVPFKQMKVWGSTIADDQQQITIDLTNINKESVTIRMTTNEVDYFYDSNKKKVTIDKGIQGIFIANVSNKRILAWEDNGVQYEITFYPKLKTWEVSKRQLIKMAQSFQKLVFYVTNSRLLTQSDCLNVLSSLEIFLDL
;
A
#
# COMPACT_ATOMS: atom_id res chain seq x y z
N MET A 1 33.49 -41.39 27.62
CA MET A 1 32.21 -41.14 26.90
C MET A 1 31.56 -39.83 27.39
N ARG A 2 32.12 -38.64 27.08
CA ARG A 2 31.63 -37.34 27.61
C ARG A 2 31.85 -36.14 26.68
N ARG A 3 32.14 -36.36 25.38
CA ARG A 3 32.44 -35.30 24.40
C ARG A 3 31.33 -35.02 23.37
N SER A 4 30.25 -35.82 23.30
CA SER A 4 29.19 -35.63 22.28
C SER A 4 28.07 -34.67 22.69
N LYS A 5 27.80 -34.48 23.99
CA LYS A 5 26.66 -33.66 24.46
C LYS A 5 26.86 -32.15 24.25
N LYS A 6 28.10 -31.65 24.17
CA LYS A 6 28.39 -30.22 23.97
C LYS A 6 28.17 -29.74 22.53
N LYS A 7 28.29 -30.62 21.53
CA LYS A 7 28.07 -30.27 20.11
C LYS A 7 26.58 -30.12 19.76
N PHE A 8 25.71 -30.81 20.48
CA PHE A 8 24.27 -30.79 20.22
C PHE A 8 23.61 -29.46 20.64
N ILE A 9 24.09 -28.85 21.74
CA ILE A 9 23.57 -27.57 22.24
C ILE A 9 23.89 -26.41 21.27
N PHE A 10 25.06 -26.43 20.63
CA PHE A 10 25.48 -25.38 19.70
C PHE A 10 24.68 -25.38 18.38
N PHE A 11 24.26 -26.55 17.90
CA PHE A 11 23.43 -26.66 16.69
C PHE A 11 22.01 -26.10 16.90
N SER A 12 21.45 -26.27 18.10
CA SER A 12 20.10 -25.80 18.43
C SER A 12 19.99 -24.27 18.44
N THR A 13 20.98 -23.56 19.00
CA THR A 13 20.94 -22.08 19.10
C THR A 13 21.12 -21.40 17.75
N VAL A 14 22.00 -21.94 16.89
CA VAL A 14 22.20 -21.42 15.52
C VAL A 14 20.92 -21.53 14.69
N LEU A 15 20.16 -22.63 14.85
CA LEU A 15 18.91 -22.83 14.13
C LEU A 15 17.84 -21.80 14.52
N VAL A 16 17.72 -21.47 15.81
CA VAL A 16 16.77 -20.44 16.30
C VAL A 16 17.11 -19.06 15.74
N VAL A 17 18.38 -18.70 15.64
CA VAL A 17 18.81 -17.40 15.09
C VAL A 17 18.51 -17.30 13.58
N ILE A 18 18.76 -18.36 12.81
CA ILE A 18 18.48 -18.39 11.37
C ILE A 18 16.97 -18.26 11.10
N VAL A 19 16.14 -18.99 11.85
CA VAL A 19 14.67 -18.94 11.70
C VAL A 19 14.13 -17.56 12.10
N SER A 20 14.65 -16.96 13.17
CA SER A 20 14.25 -15.63 13.63
C SER A 20 14.57 -14.55 12.59
N TRP A 21 15.72 -14.65 11.91
CA TRP A 21 16.09 -13.71 10.85
C TRP A 21 15.19 -13.82 9.60
N ALA A 22 14.73 -15.03 9.27
CA ALA A 22 13.83 -15.24 8.14
C ALA A 22 12.43 -14.64 8.38
N LEU A 23 11.93 -14.71 9.62
CA LEU A 23 10.61 -14.17 9.99
C LEU A 23 10.53 -12.65 9.86
N LEU A 24 11.59 -11.93 10.27
CA LEU A 24 11.67 -10.47 10.16
C LEU A 24 11.46 -9.97 8.72
N ARG A 25 11.91 -10.70 7.70
CA ARG A 25 11.77 -10.33 6.27
C ARG A 25 10.37 -10.54 5.70
N THR A 26 9.41 -10.93 6.53
CA THR A 26 8.02 -11.14 6.11
C THR A 26 7.03 -10.19 6.78
N LEU A 27 7.53 -9.33 7.68
CA LEU A 27 6.74 -8.35 8.38
C LEU A 27 6.27 -7.26 7.41
N MET A 28 5.04 -6.83 7.66
CA MET A 28 4.35 -5.73 7.01
C MET A 28 3.74 -4.88 8.12
N TYR A 29 3.68 -3.58 7.91
CA TYR A 29 3.17 -2.61 8.87
C TYR A 29 2.00 -1.86 8.28
N ASP A 30 1.06 -1.45 9.12
CA ASP A 30 -0.09 -0.68 8.66
C ASP A 30 0.36 0.72 8.23
N LEU A 31 -0.21 1.18 7.11
CA LEU A 31 0.01 2.52 6.57
C LEU A 31 -1.14 3.42 7.02
N ASP A 32 -0.82 4.60 7.53
CA ASP A 32 -1.84 5.63 7.77
C ASP A 32 -2.39 6.11 6.42
N GLN A 33 -3.67 5.82 6.18
CA GLN A 33 -4.31 6.12 4.90
C GLN A 33 -4.91 7.52 4.84
N THR A 34 -4.84 8.31 5.92
CA THR A 34 -5.46 9.65 5.98
C THR A 34 -4.91 10.57 4.89
N GLU A 35 -3.59 10.61 4.73
CA GLU A 35 -2.92 11.42 3.70
C GLU A 35 -3.18 10.88 2.29
N LEU A 36 -3.17 9.55 2.12
CA LEU A 36 -3.46 8.91 0.84
C LEU A 36 -4.89 9.18 0.37
N ALA A 37 -5.84 9.21 1.29
CA ALA A 37 -7.25 9.41 0.98
C ALA A 37 -7.49 10.78 0.35
N ASN A 38 -6.95 11.83 0.96
CA ASN A 38 -7.06 13.19 0.42
C ASN A 38 -6.43 13.30 -0.98
N ILE A 39 -5.31 12.62 -1.22
CA ILE A 39 -4.60 12.68 -2.50
C ILE A 39 -5.38 11.98 -3.62
N VAL A 40 -6.03 10.86 -3.34
CA VAL A 40 -6.74 10.10 -4.38
C VAL A 40 -8.18 10.55 -4.60
N GLU A 41 -8.77 11.31 -3.67
CA GLU A 41 -10.12 11.88 -3.82
C GLU A 41 -10.20 12.85 -5.01
N ASP A 42 -9.10 13.53 -5.32
CA ASP A 42 -9.01 14.50 -6.42
C ASP A 42 -8.79 13.86 -7.80
N LEU A 43 -8.68 12.53 -7.90
CA LEU A 43 -8.41 11.85 -9.16
C LEU A 43 -9.68 11.59 -9.99
N PRO A 44 -9.62 11.76 -11.32
CA PRO A 44 -10.78 11.51 -12.19
C PRO A 44 -11.08 10.02 -12.43
N PHE A 45 -10.35 9.12 -11.77
CA PHE A 45 -10.48 7.67 -11.91
C PHE A 45 -10.37 6.97 -10.56
N GLU A 46 -11.06 5.83 -10.43
CA GLU A 46 -11.07 5.07 -9.19
C GLU A 46 -9.76 4.28 -9.02
N VAL A 47 -9.11 4.43 -7.86
CA VAL A 47 -7.87 3.71 -7.53
C VAL A 47 -7.96 2.98 -6.19
N LYS A 48 -7.15 1.92 -6.06
CA LYS A 48 -6.89 1.26 -4.79
C LYS A 48 -5.58 1.77 -4.20
N THR A 49 -5.50 1.86 -2.87
CA THR A 49 -4.27 2.26 -2.17
C THR A 49 -3.83 1.17 -1.20
N PRO A 50 -2.51 1.03 -0.92
CA PRO A 50 -2.03 0.02 0.01
C PRO A 50 -2.47 0.33 1.44
N THR A 51 -2.88 -0.71 2.16
CA THR A 51 -3.09 -0.67 3.62
C THR A 51 -1.84 -1.07 4.39
N LYS A 52 -0.87 -1.75 3.74
CA LYS A 52 0.34 -2.26 4.38
C LYS A 52 1.62 -1.95 3.61
N VAL A 53 2.69 -1.74 4.35
CA VAL A 53 4.02 -1.33 3.85
C VAL A 53 5.15 -2.17 4.47
N PRO A 54 6.31 -2.29 3.79
CA PRO A 54 7.41 -3.15 4.25
C PRO A 54 8.20 -2.58 5.43
N PHE A 55 8.07 -1.28 5.72
CA PHE A 55 8.83 -0.60 6.77
C PHE A 55 7.92 0.06 7.80
N LYS A 56 8.41 0.14 9.05
CA LYS A 56 7.70 0.86 10.11
C LYS A 56 7.66 2.35 9.81
N GLN A 57 6.55 2.99 10.20
CA GLN A 57 6.41 4.46 10.19
C GLN A 57 6.66 5.08 8.81
N MET A 58 6.31 4.37 7.72
CA MET A 58 6.23 5.02 6.40
C MET A 58 5.06 5.99 6.39
N LYS A 59 5.29 7.15 5.77
CA LYS A 59 4.30 8.20 5.55
C LYS A 59 4.41 8.71 4.12
N VAL A 60 3.41 9.46 3.66
CA VAL A 60 3.50 10.14 2.38
C VAL A 60 4.52 11.27 2.52
N TRP A 61 5.51 11.26 1.64
CA TRP A 61 6.51 12.33 1.56
C TRP A 61 6.16 13.34 0.47
N GLY A 62 5.58 12.85 -0.63
CA GLY A 62 5.14 13.68 -1.74
C GLY A 62 4.25 12.91 -2.69
N SER A 63 3.53 13.66 -3.50
CA SER A 63 2.70 13.14 -4.59
C SER A 63 2.79 14.06 -5.80
N THR A 64 2.78 13.46 -6.98
CA THR A 64 2.78 14.17 -8.26
C THR A 64 1.68 13.58 -9.13
N ILE A 65 0.75 14.43 -9.56
CA ILE A 65 -0.25 14.09 -10.58
C ILE A 65 0.29 14.59 -11.92
N ALA A 66 0.25 13.74 -12.95
CA ALA A 66 0.67 14.13 -14.29
C ALA A 66 -0.32 15.16 -14.89
N ASP A 67 0.14 15.96 -15.85
CA ASP A 67 -0.67 17.02 -16.48
C ASP A 67 -1.94 16.48 -17.16
N ASP A 68 -1.91 15.23 -17.62
CA ASP A 68 -3.06 14.54 -18.22
C ASP A 68 -4.07 14.03 -17.20
N GLN A 69 -3.78 14.14 -15.89
CA GLN A 69 -4.54 13.61 -14.76
C GLN A 69 -4.85 12.11 -14.85
N GLN A 70 -4.11 11.37 -15.69
CA GLN A 70 -4.28 9.93 -15.88
C GLN A 70 -3.20 9.12 -15.16
N GLN A 71 -2.25 9.80 -14.52
CA GLN A 71 -1.21 9.20 -13.71
C GLN A 71 -1.01 9.95 -12.41
N ILE A 72 -0.85 9.19 -11.33
CA ILE A 72 -0.36 9.69 -10.05
C ILE A 72 0.85 8.89 -9.59
N THR A 73 1.82 9.59 -9.00
CA THR A 73 2.97 9.01 -8.33
C THR A 73 2.96 9.45 -6.87
N ILE A 74 3.12 8.51 -5.94
CA ILE A 74 3.14 8.76 -4.50
C ILE A 74 4.44 8.20 -3.94
N ASP A 75 5.20 9.05 -3.27
CA ASP A 75 6.44 8.67 -2.61
C ASP A 75 6.18 8.45 -1.12
N LEU A 76 6.40 7.22 -0.67
CA LEU A 76 6.32 6.85 0.74
C LEU A 76 7.74 6.76 1.31
N THR A 77 7.99 7.43 2.44
CA THR A 77 9.31 7.42 3.10
C THR A 77 9.15 7.30 4.62
N ASN A 78 10.11 6.66 5.30
CA ASN A 78 10.16 6.60 6.76
C ASN A 78 11.33 7.39 7.37
N ILE A 79 11.47 7.36 8.70
CA ILE A 79 12.54 8.04 9.44
C ILE A 79 13.95 7.56 9.08
N ASN A 80 14.09 6.30 8.64
CA ASN A 80 15.35 5.73 8.16
C ASN A 80 15.61 6.09 6.69
N LYS A 81 14.75 6.93 6.11
CA LYS A 81 14.62 7.33 4.70
C LYS A 81 14.48 6.16 3.72
N GLU A 82 14.01 5.01 4.18
CA GLU A 82 13.64 3.90 3.31
C GLU A 82 12.43 4.34 2.49
N SER A 83 12.49 4.19 1.16
CA SER A 83 11.50 4.77 0.26
C SER A 83 10.90 3.74 -0.69
N VAL A 84 9.60 3.87 -0.89
CA VAL A 84 8.83 3.12 -1.90
C VAL A 84 8.02 4.14 -2.68
N THR A 85 8.11 4.07 -4.00
CA THR A 85 7.27 4.86 -4.90
C THR A 85 6.14 3.99 -5.40
N ILE A 86 4.92 4.52 -5.37
CA ILE A 86 3.73 3.90 -5.95
C ILE A 86 3.33 4.72 -7.16
N ARG A 87 3.13 4.09 -8.29
CA ARG A 87 2.56 4.73 -9.48
C ARG A 87 1.26 4.04 -9.84
N MET A 88 0.24 4.82 -10.13
CA MET A 88 -1.08 4.38 -10.57
C MET A 88 -1.43 5.16 -11.83
N THR A 89 -1.81 4.45 -12.89
CA THR A 89 -2.08 5.08 -14.18
C THR A 89 -3.10 4.31 -15.00
N THR A 90 -3.92 5.02 -15.78
CA THR A 90 -4.78 4.41 -16.82
C THR A 90 -4.08 4.32 -18.17
N ASN A 91 -2.91 4.95 -18.32
CA ASN A 91 -2.10 4.84 -19.52
C ASN A 91 -1.40 3.48 -19.60
N GLU A 92 -1.19 2.99 -20.82
CA GLU A 92 -0.38 1.80 -21.05
C GLU A 92 1.08 2.06 -20.68
N VAL A 93 1.64 1.23 -19.80
CA VAL A 93 3.07 1.26 -19.47
C VAL A 93 3.77 0.11 -20.17
N ASP A 94 4.67 0.44 -21.09
CA ASP A 94 5.59 -0.52 -21.66
C ASP A 94 6.84 -0.68 -20.76
N TYR A 95 7.15 -1.93 -20.44
CA TYR A 95 8.31 -2.31 -19.64
C TYR A 95 9.35 -2.94 -20.55
N PHE A 96 10.33 -2.18 -21.05
CA PHE A 96 11.33 -2.70 -22.01
C PHE A 96 12.35 -3.72 -21.45
N TYR A 97 12.28 -4.08 -20.17
CA TYR A 97 13.32 -4.88 -19.48
C TYR A 97 13.06 -6.40 -19.48
N ASP A 98 13.05 -7.05 -20.64
CA ASP A 98 12.62 -8.45 -20.75
C ASP A 98 13.46 -9.48 -19.97
N SER A 99 14.78 -9.29 -19.88
CA SER A 99 15.69 -10.31 -19.34
C SER A 99 15.54 -10.60 -17.84
N ASN A 100 14.90 -9.71 -17.08
CA ASN A 100 14.75 -9.83 -15.62
C ASN A 100 13.28 -9.92 -15.15
N LYS A 101 12.32 -10.07 -16.08
CA LYS A 101 10.90 -10.20 -15.76
C LYS A 101 10.59 -11.59 -15.21
N LYS A 102 9.85 -11.63 -14.10
CA LYS A 102 9.28 -12.84 -13.54
C LYS A 102 7.79 -12.63 -13.33
N LYS A 103 6.96 -13.47 -13.97
CA LYS A 103 5.52 -13.49 -13.69
C LYS A 103 5.28 -13.84 -12.22
N VAL A 104 4.28 -13.18 -11.63
CA VAL A 104 3.85 -13.40 -10.25
C VAL A 104 2.35 -13.32 -10.15
N THR A 105 1.79 -14.06 -9.21
CA THR A 105 0.38 -13.92 -8.83
C THR A 105 0.28 -12.93 -7.68
N ILE A 106 -0.53 -11.89 -7.85
CA ILE A 106 -0.83 -10.90 -6.81
C ILE A 106 -1.98 -11.42 -5.98
N ASP A 107 -3.12 -11.69 -6.60
CA ASP A 107 -4.32 -12.24 -5.96
C ASP A 107 -5.03 -13.22 -6.91
N LYS A 108 -6.17 -13.77 -6.51
CA LYS A 108 -7.00 -14.66 -7.33
C LYS A 108 -7.36 -13.99 -8.66
N GLY A 109 -6.77 -14.48 -9.74
CA GLY A 109 -6.97 -13.97 -11.09
C GLY A 109 -6.11 -12.78 -11.49
N ILE A 110 -5.41 -12.14 -10.54
CA ILE A 110 -4.55 -10.98 -10.82
C ILE A 110 -3.10 -11.44 -10.97
N GLN A 111 -2.55 -11.29 -12.17
CA GLN A 111 -1.15 -11.53 -12.47
C GLN A 111 -0.38 -10.21 -12.54
N GLY A 112 0.91 -10.28 -12.25
CA GLY A 112 1.83 -9.16 -12.34
C GLY A 112 3.20 -9.58 -12.83
N ILE A 113 4.06 -8.59 -12.98
CA ILE A 113 5.45 -8.74 -13.40
C ILE A 113 6.33 -8.19 -12.28
N PHE A 114 7.20 -9.05 -11.77
CA PHE A 114 8.28 -8.65 -10.89
C PHE A 114 9.57 -8.49 -11.68
N ILE A 115 10.20 -7.32 -11.59
CA ILE A 115 11.47 -7.03 -12.24
C ILE A 115 12.53 -6.82 -11.16
N ALA A 116 13.53 -7.71 -11.16
CA ALA A 116 14.62 -7.65 -10.20
C ALA A 116 15.76 -6.76 -10.72
N ASN A 117 16.27 -5.88 -9.87
CA ASN A 117 17.56 -5.21 -10.02
C ASN A 117 17.73 -4.39 -11.32
N VAL A 118 16.70 -3.70 -11.78
CA VAL A 118 16.84 -2.73 -12.89
C VAL A 118 17.29 -1.40 -12.31
N SER A 119 18.47 -0.93 -12.71
CA SER A 119 19.05 0.34 -12.23
C SER A 119 19.10 0.46 -10.70
N ASN A 120 19.45 -0.65 -10.03
CA ASN A 120 19.40 -0.78 -8.56
C ASN A 120 17.99 -0.52 -7.98
N LYS A 121 16.93 -0.88 -8.69
CA LYS A 121 15.54 -0.82 -8.21
C LYS A 121 14.90 -2.20 -8.26
N ARG A 122 13.82 -2.37 -7.50
CA ARG A 122 12.92 -3.52 -7.63
C ARG A 122 11.54 -3.01 -7.97
N ILE A 123 10.95 -3.59 -9.01
CA ILE A 123 9.67 -3.14 -9.53
C ILE A 123 8.69 -4.30 -9.46
N LEU A 124 7.49 -4.04 -8.97
CA LEU A 124 6.36 -4.93 -9.08
C LEU A 124 5.23 -4.17 -9.78
N ALA A 125 4.85 -4.64 -10.95
CA ALA A 125 3.78 -4.05 -11.75
C ALA A 125 2.64 -5.06 -11.95
N TRP A 126 1.41 -4.58 -11.93
CA TRP A 126 0.22 -5.38 -12.24
C TRP A 126 -0.91 -4.47 -12.73
N GLU A 127 -1.95 -5.07 -13.30
CA GLU A 127 -3.16 -4.36 -13.71
C GLU A 127 -4.34 -4.90 -12.91
N ASP A 128 -5.24 -4.01 -12.50
CA ASP A 128 -6.50 -4.37 -11.86
C ASP A 128 -7.58 -3.34 -12.23
N ASN A 129 -8.66 -3.82 -12.85
CA ASN A 129 -9.79 -3.02 -13.35
C ASN A 129 -9.37 -1.84 -14.26
N GLY A 130 -8.47 -2.08 -15.22
CA GLY A 130 -8.03 -1.07 -16.20
C GLY A 130 -7.07 -0.01 -15.64
N VAL A 131 -6.65 -0.14 -14.38
CA VAL A 131 -5.59 0.70 -13.78
C VAL A 131 -4.32 -0.12 -13.66
N GLN A 132 -3.22 0.43 -14.17
CA GLN A 132 -1.89 -0.11 -14.01
C GLN A 132 -1.26 0.40 -12.73
N TYR A 133 -0.84 -0.53 -11.89
CA TYR A 133 -0.18 -0.27 -10.62
C TYR A 133 1.29 -0.65 -10.71
N GLU A 134 2.14 0.16 -10.10
CA GLU A 134 3.56 -0.14 -9.94
C GLU A 134 4.01 0.21 -8.53
N ILE A 135 4.75 -0.70 -7.91
CA ILE A 135 5.53 -0.45 -6.70
C ILE A 135 7.01 -0.50 -7.07
N THR A 136 7.71 0.61 -6.88
CA THR A 136 9.15 0.73 -7.09
C THR A 136 9.86 0.93 -5.75
N PHE A 137 10.76 -0.01 -5.42
CA PHE A 137 11.62 0.08 -4.24
C PHE A 137 13.05 0.47 -4.62
N TYR A 138 13.62 1.41 -3.86
CA TYR A 138 14.99 1.90 -4.00
C TYR A 138 15.84 1.41 -2.82
N PRO A 139 16.62 0.33 -2.98
CA PRO A 139 17.53 -0.16 -1.95
C PRO A 139 18.67 0.85 -1.72
N LYS A 140 18.90 1.21 -0.46
CA LYS A 140 19.99 2.13 -0.10
C LYS A 140 21.36 1.49 -0.04
N LEU A 141 21.45 0.36 0.67
CA LEU A 141 22.71 -0.28 1.01
C LEU A 141 22.74 -1.75 0.58
N LYS A 142 21.61 -2.44 0.69
CA LYS A 142 21.50 -3.88 0.42
C LYS A 142 20.30 -4.12 -0.47
N THR A 143 20.53 -4.68 -1.65
CA THR A 143 19.46 -4.98 -2.62
C THR A 143 18.39 -5.90 -2.07
N TRP A 144 18.67 -6.68 -1.02
CA TRP A 144 17.74 -7.65 -0.42
C TRP A 144 16.86 -7.13 0.72
N GLU A 145 16.88 -5.83 1.02
CA GLU A 145 16.16 -5.23 2.14
C GLU A 145 14.64 -5.43 2.05
N VAL A 146 14.06 -5.24 0.84
CA VAL A 146 12.67 -5.62 0.54
C VAL A 146 12.63 -6.83 -0.36
N SER A 147 12.05 -7.92 0.13
CA SER A 147 11.90 -9.15 -0.64
C SER A 147 10.79 -9.06 -1.69
N LYS A 148 10.89 -9.86 -2.75
CA LYS A 148 9.78 -10.08 -3.72
C LYS A 148 8.46 -10.38 -3.02
N ARG A 149 8.50 -11.19 -1.95
CA ARG A 149 7.31 -11.56 -1.16
C ARG A 149 6.69 -10.36 -0.44
N GLN A 150 7.49 -9.44 0.09
CA GLN A 150 6.97 -8.23 0.73
C GLN A 150 6.31 -7.30 -0.27
N LEU A 151 6.87 -7.13 -1.48
CA LEU A 151 6.21 -6.35 -2.53
C LEU A 151 4.88 -6.98 -2.95
N ILE A 152 4.83 -8.31 -3.09
CA ILE A 152 3.56 -9.01 -3.38
C ILE A 152 2.56 -8.82 -2.24
N LYS A 153 2.98 -8.93 -0.97
CA LYS A 153 2.10 -8.67 0.19
C LYS A 153 1.61 -7.21 0.22
N MET A 154 2.44 -6.26 -0.20
CA MET A 154 2.06 -4.86 -0.30
C MET A 154 1.00 -4.69 -1.38
N ALA A 155 1.22 -5.25 -2.58
CA ALA A 155 0.24 -5.24 -3.67
C ALA A 155 -1.09 -5.91 -3.27
N GLN A 156 -1.05 -7.04 -2.56
CA GLN A 156 -2.23 -7.71 -1.99
C GLN A 156 -3.00 -6.88 -0.98
N SER A 157 -2.36 -5.88 -0.38
CA SER A 157 -2.97 -5.01 0.62
C SER A 157 -3.73 -3.81 0.00
N PHE A 158 -3.72 -3.69 -1.33
CA PHE A 158 -4.42 -2.61 -2.04
C PHE A 158 -5.92 -2.79 -1.92
N GLN A 159 -6.59 -1.75 -1.42
CA GLN A 159 -8.03 -1.73 -1.23
C GLN A 159 -8.61 -0.41 -1.73
N LYS A 160 -9.88 -0.43 -2.15
CA LYS A 160 -10.62 0.78 -2.47
C LYS A 160 -10.83 1.54 -1.17
N LEU A 161 -10.51 2.82 -1.14
CA LEU A 161 -10.81 3.64 0.01
C LEU A 161 -12.33 3.81 0.10
N VAL A 162 -12.88 3.41 1.24
CA VAL A 162 -14.28 3.64 1.56
C VAL A 162 -14.33 4.98 2.29
N PHE A 163 -14.55 6.05 1.52
CA PHE A 163 -14.88 7.34 2.11
C PHE A 163 -16.28 7.20 2.70
N TYR A 164 -16.37 7.16 4.03
CA TYR A 164 -17.62 7.46 4.69
C TYR A 164 -17.86 8.95 4.45
N VAL A 165 -18.56 9.27 3.36
CA VAL A 165 -19.18 10.59 3.19
C VAL A 165 -20.13 10.73 4.38
N THR A 166 -19.60 11.30 5.46
CA THR A 166 -20.42 11.74 6.57
C THR A 166 -21.18 12.89 5.96
N ASN A 167 -22.40 12.58 5.51
CA ASN A 167 -23.30 13.51 4.88
C ASN A 167 -23.75 14.48 5.99
N SER A 168 -22.86 15.36 6.42
CA SER A 168 -23.20 16.58 7.14
C SER A 168 -23.83 17.50 6.10
N ARG A 169 -25.01 17.10 5.60
CA ARG A 169 -26.01 18.08 5.23
C ARG A 169 -26.16 18.94 6.46
N LEU A 170 -25.57 20.12 6.38
CA LEU A 170 -25.98 21.28 7.14
C LEU A 170 -27.50 21.26 7.09
N LEU A 171 -28.14 20.91 8.21
CA LEU A 171 -29.54 21.15 8.40
C LEU A 171 -29.69 22.66 8.21
N THR A 172 -30.14 23.06 7.03
CA THR A 172 -30.49 24.44 6.77
C THR A 172 -31.59 24.79 7.77
N GLN A 173 -31.47 25.97 8.37
CA GLN A 173 -32.35 26.51 9.40
C GLN A 173 -33.85 26.49 9.01
N SER A 174 -34.18 26.25 7.74
CA SER A 174 -35.52 26.01 7.21
C SER A 174 -36.20 24.75 7.76
N ASP A 175 -35.44 23.71 8.10
CA ASP A 175 -36.02 22.41 8.48
C ASP A 175 -36.47 22.37 9.95
N CYS A 176 -36.02 23.34 10.77
CA CYS A 176 -36.50 23.51 12.14
C CYS A 176 -37.87 24.22 12.22
N LEU A 177 -38.30 24.94 11.18
CA LEU A 177 -39.57 25.68 11.19
C LEU A 177 -40.80 24.79 10.92
N ASN A 178 -40.63 23.64 10.27
CA ASN A 178 -41.76 22.72 10.01
C ASN A 178 -42.11 21.81 11.19
N VAL A 179 -41.25 21.70 12.20
CA VAL A 179 -41.57 20.93 13.42
C VAL A 179 -42.38 21.76 14.41
N LEU A 180 -42.25 23.10 14.39
CA LEU A 180 -43.00 23.99 15.28
C LEU A 180 -44.44 24.27 14.82
N SER A 181 -44.74 24.21 13.51
CA SER A 181 -46.12 24.35 13.01
C SER A 181 -46.99 23.10 13.24
N SER A 182 -46.37 21.97 13.60
CA SER A 182 -47.08 20.72 13.90
C SER A 182 -47.52 20.62 15.37
N LEU A 183 -47.09 21.54 16.24
CA LEU A 183 -47.38 21.54 17.67
C LEU A 183 -48.50 22.51 18.09
N GLU A 184 -48.99 23.38 17.22
CA GLU A 184 -50.11 24.30 17.53
C GLU A 184 -51.52 23.69 17.30
N ILE A 185 -51.63 22.43 16.87
CA ILE A 185 -52.93 21.76 16.68
C ILE A 185 -53.44 21.09 17.98
N PHE A 186 -52.67 21.12 19.09
CA PHE A 186 -53.00 20.38 20.32
C PHE A 186 -53.52 21.23 21.51
N LEU A 187 -53.95 22.48 21.28
CA LEU A 187 -54.44 23.37 22.36
C LEU A 187 -55.83 23.98 22.12
N ASP A 188 -56.69 23.34 21.31
CA ASP A 188 -58.13 23.61 21.32
C ASP A 188 -58.90 22.33 21.70
N LEU A 189 -58.95 22.04 23.01
CA LEU A 189 -59.95 21.19 23.68
C LEU A 189 -59.93 21.43 25.20
#